data_AF-F6TV99-F1
#
_entry.id   AF-F6TV99-F1
#
_cell.length_a   1.000
_cell.length_b   1.000
_cell.length_c   1.000
_cell.angle_alpha   90.00
_cell.angle_beta   90.00
_cell.angle_gamma   90.00
#
_symmetry.space_group_name_H-M   'P 1'
#
loop_
_entity.id
_entity.type
_entity.pdbx_description
1 polymer ?
#
loop_
_entity_poly.entity_id
_entity_poly.type
_entity_poly.pdbx_seq_one_letter_code
_entity_poly.pdbx_strand_id
1 'polypeptide(L)'
;MAYNRSMFICTIQKIRCIYTFIFILFIIKCSESVSNFRLQVMQGSKLEEKKSLKLRDKRDADVQFAENYLVNYGYVPPDSLKSTGGAAELHSRSKALVEMQNFLGLTPTGTFDDATLEMMKKPRCANPDKMSVESNLRKKRYVTVGSPWQKNLITYSINNFTPKLGQKLTHEAIDDAFRVWGSFVPLQFKKVDASQNPDIVTFFAEGFHNDNTNFDGVGGYLAHAFYPGSGIGGDTHFDGAE
;
A
#
# COMPACT_ATOMS: atom_id res chain seq x y z
N MET A 1 -47.13 -5.11 -89.42
CA MET A 1 -46.68 -5.71 -88.15
C MET A 1 -45.52 -4.89 -87.58
N ALA A 2 -45.79 -3.83 -86.81
CA ALA A 2 -44.74 -2.92 -86.30
C ALA A 2 -45.10 -2.32 -84.92
N TYR A 3 -45.74 -3.09 -84.04
CA TYR A 3 -46.26 -2.59 -82.76
C TYR A 3 -45.75 -3.35 -81.53
N ASN A 4 -44.56 -3.98 -81.58
CA ASN A 4 -44.07 -4.80 -80.46
C ASN A 4 -42.59 -4.64 -80.08
N ARG A 5 -41.87 -3.66 -80.64
CA ARG A 5 -40.46 -3.38 -80.29
C ARG A 5 -40.31 -2.31 -79.18
N SER A 6 -41.26 -1.37 -79.07
CA SER A 6 -41.17 -0.25 -78.12
C SER A 6 -41.51 -0.65 -76.67
N MET A 7 -42.52 -1.50 -76.47
CA MET A 7 -42.87 -1.99 -75.11
C MET A 7 -41.80 -2.91 -74.50
N PHE A 8 -41.10 -3.70 -75.31
CA PHE A 8 -40.01 -4.57 -74.82
C PHE A 8 -38.79 -3.77 -74.32
N ILE A 9 -38.43 -2.70 -75.03
CA ILE A 9 -37.30 -1.82 -74.63
C ILE A 9 -37.66 -1.04 -73.35
N CYS A 10 -38.90 -0.54 -73.22
CA CYS A 10 -39.34 0.18 -72.03
C CYS A 10 -39.37 -0.70 -70.76
N THR A 11 -39.73 -1.98 -70.91
CA THR A 11 -39.79 -2.94 -69.79
C THR A 11 -38.39 -3.33 -69.30
N ILE A 12 -37.43 -3.54 -70.22
CA ILE A 12 -36.02 -3.82 -69.88
C ILE A 12 -35.35 -2.61 -69.23
N GLN A 13 -35.68 -1.38 -69.67
CA GLN A 13 -35.18 -0.14 -69.07
C GLN A 13 -35.65 0.02 -67.61
N LYS A 14 -36.93 -0.27 -67.32
CA LYS A 14 -37.49 -0.21 -65.96
C LYS A 14 -36.87 -1.25 -65.03
N ILE A 15 -36.68 -2.48 -65.53
CA ILE A 15 -36.05 -3.55 -64.76
C ILE A 15 -34.59 -3.20 -64.42
N ARG A 16 -33.83 -2.64 -65.37
CA ARG A 16 -32.46 -2.15 -65.12
C ARG A 16 -32.41 -1.04 -64.08
N CYS A 17 -33.34 -0.08 -64.11
CA CYS A 17 -33.43 0.98 -63.09
C CYS A 17 -33.77 0.45 -61.68
N ILE A 18 -34.62 -0.57 -61.58
CA ILE A 18 -34.97 -1.18 -60.28
C ILE A 18 -33.76 -1.92 -59.72
N TYR A 19 -33.05 -2.71 -60.54
CA TYR A 19 -31.86 -3.42 -60.08
C TYR A 19 -30.71 -2.50 -59.70
N THR A 20 -30.48 -1.39 -60.41
CA THR A 20 -29.47 -0.40 -60.01
C THR A 20 -29.85 0.30 -58.72
N PHE A 21 -31.13 0.65 -58.52
CA PHE A 21 -31.59 1.28 -57.27
C PHE A 21 -31.45 0.34 -56.06
N ILE A 22 -31.85 -0.93 -56.21
CA ILE A 22 -31.69 -1.94 -55.15
C ILE A 22 -30.20 -2.19 -54.85
N PHE A 23 -29.36 -2.25 -55.89
CA PHE A 23 -27.92 -2.41 -55.71
C PHE A 23 -27.29 -1.22 -54.98
N ILE A 24 -27.67 0.01 -55.31
CA ILE A 24 -27.21 1.22 -54.61
C ILE A 24 -27.64 1.20 -53.13
N LEU A 25 -28.91 0.86 -52.84
CA LEU A 25 -29.39 0.74 -51.45
C LEU A 25 -28.67 -0.37 -50.68
N PHE A 26 -28.34 -1.49 -51.33
CA PHE A 26 -27.55 -2.57 -50.72
C PHE A 26 -26.12 -2.11 -50.41
N ILE A 27 -25.48 -1.38 -51.32
CA ILE A 27 -24.14 -0.81 -51.10
C ILE A 27 -24.16 0.21 -49.96
N ILE A 28 -25.17 1.09 -49.87
CA ILE A 28 -25.30 2.06 -48.78
C ILE A 28 -25.49 1.33 -47.43
N LYS A 29 -26.41 0.38 -47.33
CA LYS A 29 -26.61 -0.42 -46.11
C LYS A 29 -25.38 -1.22 -45.71
N CYS A 30 -24.67 -1.79 -46.69
CA CYS A 30 -23.42 -2.51 -46.45
C CYS A 30 -22.35 -1.57 -45.91
N SER A 31 -22.22 -0.37 -46.47
CA SER A 31 -21.28 0.67 -46.02
C SER A 31 -21.56 1.14 -44.59
N GLU A 32 -22.83 1.37 -44.23
CA GLU A 32 -23.23 1.72 -42.86
C GLU A 32 -22.97 0.58 -41.87
N SER A 33 -23.30 -0.67 -42.24
CA SER A 33 -23.05 -1.84 -41.40
C SER A 33 -21.56 -2.04 -41.13
N VAL A 34 -20.71 -1.87 -42.13
CA VAL A 34 -19.25 -1.96 -41.99
C VAL A 34 -18.71 -0.82 -41.13
N SER A 35 -19.25 0.39 -41.29
CA SER A 35 -18.87 1.56 -40.49
C SER A 35 -19.23 1.39 -39.01
N ASN A 36 -20.45 0.91 -38.71
CA ASN A 36 -20.89 0.63 -37.35
C ASN A 36 -20.08 -0.49 -36.69
N PHE A 37 -19.80 -1.57 -37.40
CA PHE A 37 -18.92 -2.64 -36.91
C PHE A 37 -17.53 -2.11 -36.59
N ARG A 38 -16.95 -1.28 -37.47
CA ARG A 38 -15.64 -0.64 -37.23
C ARG A 38 -15.66 0.28 -36.01
N LEU A 39 -16.71 1.08 -35.82
CA LEU A 39 -16.86 1.92 -34.63
C LEU A 39 -16.92 1.11 -33.35
N GLN A 40 -17.68 0.00 -33.34
CA GLN A 40 -17.80 -0.88 -32.17
C GLN A 40 -16.47 -1.57 -31.82
N VAL A 41 -15.70 -2.01 -32.82
CA VAL A 41 -14.35 -2.57 -32.62
C VAL A 41 -13.39 -1.52 -32.04
N MET A 42 -13.39 -0.29 -32.57
CA MET A 42 -12.54 0.81 -32.09
C MET A 42 -12.89 1.27 -30.67
N GLN A 43 -14.18 1.22 -30.30
CA GLN A 43 -14.63 1.51 -28.93
C GLN A 43 -14.21 0.41 -27.95
N GLY A 44 -14.29 -0.86 -28.36
CA GLY A 44 -13.82 -2.00 -27.57
C GLY A 44 -12.32 -1.96 -27.31
N SER A 45 -11.50 -1.68 -28.33
CA SER A 45 -10.05 -1.56 -28.16
C SER A 45 -9.66 -0.41 -27.23
N LYS A 46 -10.34 0.74 -27.34
CA LYS A 46 -10.11 1.90 -26.46
C LYS A 46 -10.49 1.62 -25.01
N LEU A 47 -11.49 0.77 -24.76
CA LEU A 47 -11.87 0.36 -23.40
C LEU A 47 -10.82 -0.57 -22.78
N GLU A 48 -10.32 -1.55 -23.53
CA GLU A 48 -9.26 -2.45 -23.07
C GLU A 48 -7.94 -1.70 -22.82
N GLU A 49 -7.58 -0.75 -23.69
CA GLU A 49 -6.43 0.13 -23.48
C GLU A 49 -6.58 0.94 -22.18
N LYS A 50 -7.74 1.55 -21.93
CA LYS A 50 -8.01 2.30 -20.69
C LYS A 50 -7.93 1.42 -19.43
N LYS A 51 -8.46 0.18 -19.48
CA LYS A 51 -8.34 -0.77 -18.37
C LYS A 51 -6.87 -1.13 -18.12
N SER A 52 -6.11 -1.38 -19.18
CA SER A 52 -4.69 -1.71 -19.09
C SER A 52 -3.87 -0.57 -18.49
N LEU A 53 -4.16 0.68 -18.86
CA LEU A 53 -3.51 1.87 -18.31
C LEU A 53 -3.81 2.02 -16.82
N LYS A 54 -5.09 1.90 -16.44
CA LYS A 54 -5.50 1.98 -15.02
C LYS A 54 -4.85 0.89 -14.16
N LEU A 55 -4.63 -0.31 -14.71
CA LEU A 55 -3.91 -1.39 -14.03
C LEU A 55 -2.41 -1.09 -13.88
N ARG A 56 -1.79 -0.47 -14.88
CA ARG A 56 -0.39 -0.01 -14.81
C ARG A 56 -0.22 1.09 -13.77
N ASP A 57 -1.07 2.12 -13.82
CA ASP A 57 -1.04 3.23 -12.85
C ASP A 57 -1.20 2.72 -11.41
N LYS A 58 -2.12 1.77 -11.20
CA LYS A 58 -2.28 1.12 -9.89
C LYS A 58 -1.02 0.37 -9.47
N ARG A 59 -0.42 -0.41 -10.37
CA ARG A 59 0.79 -1.18 -10.08
C ARG A 59 1.98 -0.28 -9.77
N ASP A 60 2.14 0.81 -10.51
CA ASP A 60 3.23 1.77 -10.29
C ASP A 60 3.07 2.46 -8.93
N ALA A 61 1.84 2.80 -8.54
CA ALA A 61 1.55 3.31 -7.20
C ALA A 61 1.84 2.28 -6.09
N ASP A 62 1.48 1.02 -6.29
CA ASP A 62 1.75 -0.07 -5.34
C ASP A 62 3.26 -0.32 -5.19
N VAL A 63 4.02 -0.26 -6.28
CA VAL A 63 5.49 -0.38 -6.26
C VAL A 63 6.12 0.82 -5.54
N GLN A 64 5.65 2.04 -5.80
CA GLN A 64 6.13 3.23 -5.12
C GLN A 64 5.89 3.16 -3.60
N PHE A 65 4.71 2.68 -3.19
CA PHE A 65 4.41 2.41 -1.78
C PHE A 65 5.38 1.39 -1.19
N ALA A 66 5.62 0.27 -1.88
CA ALA A 66 6.51 -0.78 -1.44
C ALA A 66 7.98 -0.34 -1.35
N GLU A 67 8.42 0.58 -2.22
CA GLU A 67 9.74 1.18 -2.14
C GLU A 67 9.90 2.07 -0.89
N ASN A 68 8.89 2.88 -0.58
CA ASN A 68 8.87 3.69 0.65
C ASN A 68 8.83 2.80 1.90
N TYR A 69 8.09 1.69 1.85
CA TYR A 69 8.05 0.69 2.91
C TYR A 69 9.46 0.16 3.23
N LEU A 70 10.25 -0.20 2.21
CA LEU A 70 11.60 -0.71 2.42
C LEU A 70 12.52 0.32 3.11
N VAL A 71 12.32 1.61 2.86
CA VAL A 71 13.04 2.68 3.55
C VAL A 71 12.57 2.79 5.01
N ASN A 72 11.27 2.92 5.22
CA ASN A 72 10.68 3.12 6.55
C ASN A 72 11.03 1.97 7.52
N TYR A 73 11.14 0.74 7.02
CA TYR A 73 11.47 -0.44 7.82
C TYR A 73 12.97 -0.79 7.85
N GLY A 74 13.83 0.05 7.28
CA GLY A 74 15.28 -0.04 7.41
C GLY A 74 15.98 -1.06 6.49
N TYR A 75 15.32 -1.47 5.41
CA TYR A 75 15.92 -2.37 4.41
C TYR A 75 16.75 -1.62 3.38
N VAL A 76 16.44 -0.35 3.11
CA VAL A 76 17.09 0.48 2.09
C VAL A 76 17.36 1.88 2.65
N PRO A 77 18.53 2.50 2.38
CA PRO A 77 18.81 3.90 2.76
C PRO A 77 17.87 4.89 2.04
N PRO A 78 17.49 6.03 2.67
CA PRO A 78 16.60 7.02 2.06
C PRO A 78 17.09 7.58 0.70
N ASP A 79 18.39 7.66 0.50
CA ASP A 79 18.97 8.21 -0.73
C ASP A 79 19.00 7.23 -1.92
N SER A 80 18.78 5.93 -1.66
CA SER A 80 18.72 4.92 -2.71
C SER A 80 17.49 5.07 -3.62
N LEU A 81 16.40 5.68 -3.13
CA LEU A 81 15.20 5.93 -3.95
C LEU A 81 15.38 7.03 -5.01
N LYS A 82 16.43 7.85 -4.93
CA LYS A 82 16.64 9.02 -5.82
C LYS A 82 17.51 8.71 -7.04
N SER A 83 18.13 7.53 -7.11
CA SER A 83 19.15 7.22 -8.12
C SER A 83 18.58 6.42 -9.29
N THR A 84 18.94 6.83 -10.51
CA THR A 84 18.49 6.22 -11.78
C THR A 84 19.06 4.81 -11.97
N GLY A 85 18.27 3.79 -11.65
CA GLY A 85 18.11 2.53 -12.42
C GLY A 85 19.31 1.65 -12.77
N GLY A 86 20.49 1.87 -12.19
CA GLY A 86 21.69 1.08 -12.49
C GLY A 86 21.58 -0.39 -12.04
N ALA A 87 22.32 -1.29 -12.70
CA ALA A 87 22.31 -2.73 -12.39
C ALA A 87 22.69 -3.05 -10.93
N ALA A 88 23.60 -2.26 -10.34
CA ALA A 88 23.98 -2.39 -8.93
C ALA A 88 22.83 -2.04 -7.97
N GLU A 89 22.02 -1.04 -8.32
CA GLU A 89 20.86 -0.62 -7.53
C GLU A 89 19.73 -1.66 -7.61
N LEU A 90 19.47 -2.20 -8.81
CA LEU A 90 18.51 -3.28 -8.99
C LEU A 90 18.88 -4.52 -8.17
N HIS A 91 20.19 -4.84 -8.11
CA HIS A 91 20.69 -5.93 -7.28
C HIS A 91 20.53 -5.64 -5.78
N SER A 92 20.84 -4.40 -5.36
CA SER A 92 20.65 -3.94 -3.97
C SER A 92 19.17 -4.03 -3.55
N ARG A 93 18.26 -3.54 -4.39
CA ARG A 93 16.80 -3.60 -4.16
C ARG A 93 16.29 -5.02 -4.09
N SER A 94 16.71 -5.90 -5.01
CA SER A 94 16.31 -7.30 -5.00
C SER A 94 16.77 -8.00 -3.72
N LYS A 95 17.99 -7.72 -3.26
CA LYS A 95 18.51 -8.24 -1.99
C LYS A 95 17.71 -7.73 -0.79
N ALA A 96 17.38 -6.44 -0.73
CA ALA A 96 16.55 -5.86 0.32
C ALA A 96 15.16 -6.52 0.38
N LEU A 97 14.55 -6.78 -0.79
CA LEU A 97 13.28 -7.50 -0.88
C LEU A 97 13.40 -8.94 -0.37
N VAL A 98 14.44 -9.67 -0.75
CA VAL A 98 14.69 -11.04 -0.24
C VAL A 98 14.80 -11.03 1.28
N GLU A 99 15.52 -10.07 1.86
CA GLU A 99 15.66 -9.95 3.31
C GLU A 99 14.32 -9.67 4.02
N MET A 100 13.53 -8.74 3.48
CA MET A 100 12.20 -8.41 4.01
C MET A 100 11.22 -9.58 3.87
N GLN A 101 11.20 -10.24 2.71
CA GLN A 101 10.36 -11.42 2.48
C GLN A 101 10.70 -12.54 3.48
N ASN A 102 11.97 -12.80 3.73
CA ASN A 102 12.38 -13.77 4.75
C ASN A 102 11.93 -13.34 6.16
N PHE A 103 12.03 -12.06 6.51
CA PHE A 103 11.60 -11.54 7.80
C PHE A 103 10.09 -11.73 8.02
N LEU A 104 9.28 -11.48 6.98
CA LEU A 104 7.82 -11.66 7.01
C LEU A 104 7.35 -13.09 6.74
N GLY A 105 8.27 -14.05 6.53
CA GLY A 105 7.93 -15.44 6.23
C GLY A 105 7.32 -15.67 4.84
N LEU A 106 7.58 -14.77 3.89
CA LEU A 106 7.20 -14.90 2.48
C LEU A 106 8.24 -15.71 1.69
N THR A 107 7.87 -16.11 0.47
CA THR A 107 8.81 -16.71 -0.47
C THR A 107 9.81 -15.63 -0.94
N PRO A 108 11.13 -15.87 -0.87
CA PRO A 108 12.14 -14.85 -1.20
C PRO A 108 12.34 -14.72 -2.72
N THR A 109 11.36 -14.11 -3.40
CA THR A 109 11.40 -13.89 -4.86
C THR A 109 12.33 -12.74 -5.24
N GLY A 110 12.60 -11.80 -4.33
CA GLY A 110 13.38 -10.59 -4.61
C GLY A 110 12.69 -9.63 -5.57
N THR A 111 11.36 -9.75 -5.72
CA THR A 111 10.53 -8.94 -6.62
C THR A 111 9.26 -8.46 -5.90
N PHE A 112 8.64 -7.39 -6.42
CA PHE A 112 7.32 -6.92 -5.98
C PHE A 112 6.21 -7.78 -6.58
N ASP A 113 6.15 -9.05 -6.19
CA ASP A 113 5.03 -9.93 -6.52
C ASP A 113 3.76 -9.56 -5.74
N ASP A 114 2.61 -10.05 -6.20
CA ASP A 114 1.30 -9.70 -5.62
C ASP A 114 1.24 -10.08 -4.13
N ALA A 115 1.82 -11.21 -3.73
CA ALA A 115 1.83 -11.63 -2.32
C ALA A 115 2.64 -10.66 -1.44
N THR A 116 3.76 -10.16 -1.95
CA THR A 116 4.62 -9.17 -1.28
C THR A 116 3.90 -7.83 -1.14
N LEU A 117 3.28 -7.34 -2.22
CA LEU A 117 2.52 -6.08 -2.21
C LEU A 117 1.33 -6.14 -1.25
N GLU A 118 0.57 -7.23 -1.26
CA GLU A 118 -0.55 -7.43 -0.34
C GLU A 118 -0.11 -7.58 1.11
N MET A 119 1.06 -8.18 1.37
CA MET A 119 1.62 -8.25 2.72
C MET A 119 2.04 -6.87 3.24
N MET A 120 2.69 -6.06 2.40
CA MET A 120 3.16 -4.72 2.77
C MET A 120 2.02 -3.76 3.09
N LYS A 121 0.82 -3.98 2.54
CA LYS A 121 -0.39 -3.19 2.81
C LYS A 121 -1.13 -3.60 4.08
N LYS A 122 -0.69 -4.66 4.78
CA LYS A 122 -1.34 -5.06 6.03
C LYS A 122 -0.93 -4.10 7.15
N PRO A 123 -1.88 -3.66 8.00
CA PRO A 123 -1.57 -2.83 9.16
C PRO A 123 -0.54 -3.51 10.04
N ARG A 124 0.44 -2.73 10.51
CA ARG A 124 1.53 -3.24 11.36
C ARG A 124 2.10 -2.13 12.24
N CYS A 125 3.04 -2.51 13.11
CA CYS A 125 3.82 -1.53 13.89
C CYS A 125 4.72 -0.70 12.96
N ALA A 126 4.91 0.58 13.29
CA ALA A 126 5.79 1.50 12.56
C ALA A 126 7.29 1.28 12.86
N ASN A 127 7.62 0.50 13.90
CA ASN A 127 9.01 0.27 14.28
C ASN A 127 9.79 -0.43 13.14
N PRO A 128 11.02 0.02 12.81
CA PRO A 128 11.83 -0.61 11.77
C PRO A 128 12.17 -2.07 12.08
N ASP A 129 12.16 -2.91 11.05
CA ASP A 129 12.56 -4.33 11.15
C ASP A 129 14.07 -4.45 11.34
N LYS A 130 14.81 -3.55 10.69
CA LYS A 130 16.26 -3.47 10.76
C LYS A 130 16.65 -2.10 11.29
N MET A 131 17.37 -2.08 12.40
CA MET A 131 18.10 -0.90 12.82
C MET A 131 19.23 -0.66 11.80
N SER A 132 19.42 0.58 11.37
CA SER A 132 20.56 1.00 10.53
C SER A 132 21.86 0.93 11.34
N VAL A 133 22.34 -0.28 11.59
CA VAL A 133 23.63 -0.48 12.23
C VAL A 133 24.68 -0.37 11.14
N GLU A 134 25.16 0.85 10.91
CA GLU A 134 26.50 1.06 10.39
C GLU A 134 27.49 0.45 11.41
N SER A 135 27.80 -0.84 11.29
CA SER A 135 29.10 -1.35 11.70
C SER A 135 29.28 -2.80 11.27
N ASN A 136 30.45 -3.07 10.69
CA ASN A 136 31.02 -4.38 10.40
C ASN A 136 31.38 -5.17 11.68
N LEU A 137 30.60 -5.05 12.76
CA LEU A 137 30.83 -5.74 14.03
C LEU A 137 29.96 -6.99 14.13
N ARG A 138 30.52 -8.07 14.69
CA ARG A 138 29.82 -9.34 14.96
C ARG A 138 28.43 -9.07 15.55
N LYS A 139 27.37 -9.49 14.84
CA LYS A 139 26.00 -9.55 15.35
C LYS A 139 26.00 -10.36 16.67
N LYS A 140 25.79 -9.70 17.81
CA LYS A 140 25.37 -10.38 19.03
C LYS A 140 24.00 -11.01 18.77
N ARG A 141 23.74 -12.19 19.35
CA ARG A 141 22.48 -12.96 19.22
C ARG A 141 21.25 -12.26 19.84
N TYR A 142 21.42 -11.07 20.41
CA TYR A 142 20.39 -10.26 21.03
C TYR A 142 20.64 -8.79 20.71
N VAL A 143 19.55 -8.03 20.58
CA VAL A 143 19.56 -6.59 20.30
C VAL A 143 20.33 -5.88 21.43
N THR A 144 21.42 -5.19 21.07
CA THR A 144 22.15 -4.27 21.97
C THR A 144 21.73 -2.82 21.67
N VAL A 145 20.50 -2.64 21.18
CA VAL A 145 19.98 -1.35 20.77
C VAL A 145 18.86 -1.00 21.74
N GLY A 146 19.02 0.13 22.44
CA GLY A 146 18.31 0.42 23.68
C GLY A 146 19.04 -0.17 24.89
N SER A 147 19.33 0.67 25.89
CA SER A 147 19.74 0.17 27.20
C SER A 147 18.51 -0.48 27.85
N PRO A 148 18.62 -1.64 28.51
CA PRO A 148 17.51 -2.15 29.30
C PRO A 148 17.17 -1.13 30.40
N TRP A 149 15.95 -1.20 30.93
CA TRP A 149 15.63 -0.48 32.16
C TRP A 149 16.66 -0.81 33.25
N GLN A 150 17.27 0.21 33.85
CA GLN A 150 18.26 0.05 34.92
C GLN A 150 17.60 -0.15 36.30
N LYS A 151 16.29 -0.40 36.31
CA LYS A 151 15.45 -0.61 37.48
C LYS A 151 14.34 -1.58 37.15
N ASN A 152 13.80 -2.23 38.19
CA ASN A 152 12.74 -3.22 38.03
C ASN A 152 11.34 -2.63 38.18
N LEU A 153 11.18 -1.54 38.93
CA LEU A 153 9.91 -0.83 39.04
C LEU A 153 9.84 0.24 37.95
N ILE A 154 8.99 -0.01 36.96
CA ILE A 154 8.71 0.88 35.84
C ILE A 154 7.37 1.57 36.09
N THR A 155 7.36 2.88 35.97
CA THR A 155 6.15 3.68 36.13
C THR A 155 5.59 4.05 34.78
N TYR A 156 4.26 3.99 34.63
CA TYR A 156 3.60 4.38 33.38
C TYR A 156 2.41 5.30 33.65
N SER A 157 2.09 6.17 32.69
CA SER A 157 0.86 6.96 32.67
C SER A 157 0.08 6.74 31.39
N ILE A 158 -1.22 7.05 31.45
CA ILE A 158 -2.11 7.10 30.29
C ILE A 158 -2.62 8.54 30.19
N ASN A 159 -2.14 9.29 29.20
CA ASN A 159 -2.41 10.73 29.12
C ASN A 159 -3.76 11.06 28.48
N ASN A 160 -4.23 10.23 27.55
CA ASN A 160 -5.54 10.34 26.93
C ASN A 160 -6.07 8.95 26.53
N PHE A 161 -7.23 8.92 25.88
CA PHE A 161 -7.89 7.69 25.48
C PHE A 161 -8.45 7.80 24.07
N THR A 162 -8.71 6.66 23.43
CA THR A 162 -9.41 6.64 22.14
C THR A 162 -10.92 6.77 22.35
N PRO A 163 -11.60 7.74 21.69
CA PRO A 163 -13.05 7.89 21.78
C PRO A 163 -13.81 6.65 21.28
N LYS A 164 -13.20 5.82 20.43
CA LYS A 164 -13.82 4.62 19.84
C LYS A 164 -14.11 3.53 20.89
N LEU A 165 -13.25 3.40 21.90
CA LEU A 165 -13.46 2.49 23.04
C LEU A 165 -13.96 3.22 24.29
N GLY A 166 -13.66 4.50 24.42
CA GLY A 166 -13.90 5.29 25.62
C GLY A 166 -12.85 5.06 26.71
N GLN A 167 -12.86 5.94 27.71
CA GLN A 167 -11.80 6.02 28.71
C GLN A 167 -11.62 4.73 29.51
N LYS A 168 -12.71 4.14 30.00
CA LYS A 168 -12.66 2.94 30.86
C LYS A 168 -12.00 1.77 30.14
N LEU A 169 -12.49 1.40 28.96
CA LEU A 169 -11.98 0.26 28.20
C LEU A 169 -10.54 0.49 27.72
N THR A 170 -10.21 1.73 27.36
CA THR A 170 -8.83 2.08 26.99
C THR A 170 -7.88 1.89 28.16
N HIS A 171 -8.25 2.38 29.35
CA HIS A 171 -7.43 2.23 30.55
C HIS A 171 -7.29 0.76 30.96
N GLU A 172 -8.39 0.00 30.94
CA GLU A 172 -8.38 -1.45 31.24
C GLU A 172 -7.47 -2.21 30.28
N ALA A 173 -7.55 -1.96 28.97
CA ALA A 173 -6.72 -2.63 27.98
C ALA A 173 -5.21 -2.35 28.18
N ILE A 174 -4.84 -1.10 28.46
CA ILE A 174 -3.44 -0.72 28.69
C ILE A 174 -2.93 -1.30 30.02
N ASP A 175 -3.73 -1.21 31.09
CA ASP A 175 -3.38 -1.78 32.39
C ASP A 175 -3.21 -3.30 32.31
N ASP A 176 -4.07 -3.98 31.56
CA ASP A 176 -3.97 -5.41 31.30
C ASP A 176 -2.72 -5.78 30.50
N ALA A 177 -2.34 -4.97 29.50
CA ALA A 177 -1.11 -5.18 28.73
C ALA A 177 0.14 -5.13 29.63
N PHE A 178 0.25 -4.11 30.49
CA PHE A 178 1.36 -4.02 31.45
C PHE A 178 1.37 -5.17 32.45
N ARG A 179 0.19 -5.62 32.91
CA ARG A 179 0.06 -6.79 33.79
C ARG A 179 0.56 -8.07 33.12
N VAL A 180 0.20 -8.29 31.85
CA VAL A 180 0.67 -9.45 31.07
C VAL A 180 2.18 -9.42 30.95
N TRP A 181 2.77 -8.30 30.55
CA TRP A 181 4.24 -8.17 30.47
C TRP A 181 4.91 -8.44 31.81
N GLY A 182 4.42 -7.85 32.91
CA GLY A 182 4.95 -8.06 34.25
C GLY A 182 4.89 -9.52 34.74
N SER A 183 4.07 -10.37 34.10
CA SER A 183 4.03 -11.81 34.42
C SER A 183 5.13 -12.63 33.73
N PHE A 184 5.73 -12.11 32.65
CA PHE A 184 6.75 -12.81 31.86
C PHE A 184 8.18 -12.28 32.05
N VAL A 185 8.33 -11.07 32.59
CA VAL A 185 9.64 -10.46 32.86
C VAL A 185 9.77 -10.06 34.33
N PRO A 186 10.99 -9.98 34.89
CA PRO A 186 11.21 -9.54 36.28
C PRO A 186 11.07 -8.02 36.44
N LEU A 187 10.07 -7.41 35.78
CA LEU A 187 9.71 -6.00 35.88
C LEU A 187 8.34 -5.87 36.55
N GLN A 188 8.19 -4.84 37.37
CA GLN A 188 6.93 -4.44 37.98
C GLN A 188 6.48 -3.14 37.33
N PHE A 189 5.21 -3.09 36.92
CA PHE A 189 4.63 -1.91 36.31
C PHE A 189 3.68 -1.23 37.32
N LYS A 190 3.84 0.07 37.51
CA LYS A 190 2.99 0.87 38.39
C LYS A 190 2.44 2.08 37.65
N LYS A 191 1.12 2.17 37.59
CA LYS A 191 0.44 3.36 37.08
C LYS A 191 0.67 4.55 38.01
N VAL A 192 0.99 5.70 37.44
CA VAL A 192 1.16 6.99 38.14
C VAL A 192 0.50 8.11 37.33
N ASP A 193 0.30 9.27 37.97
CA ASP A 193 -0.18 10.45 37.27
C ASP A 193 0.90 10.99 36.31
N ALA A 194 0.47 11.54 35.18
CA ALA A 194 1.39 12.10 34.17
C ALA A 194 2.28 13.23 34.74
N SER A 195 1.81 13.94 35.78
CA SER A 195 2.57 14.98 36.47
C SER A 195 3.77 14.44 37.28
N GLN A 196 3.85 13.13 37.49
CA GLN A 196 4.91 12.49 38.26
C GLN A 196 6.12 12.08 37.42
N ASN A 197 6.17 12.48 36.15
CA ASN A 197 7.26 12.15 35.21
C ASN A 197 7.52 10.62 35.14
N PRO A 198 6.55 9.84 34.63
CA PRO A 198 6.67 8.39 34.52
C PRO A 198 7.78 7.96 33.57
N ASP A 199 8.15 6.68 33.61
CA ASP A 199 9.12 6.08 32.68
C ASP A 199 8.51 5.82 31.30
N ILE A 200 7.20 5.58 31.24
CA ILE A 200 6.48 5.31 30.00
C ILE A 200 5.23 6.19 29.97
N VAL A 201 5.18 7.12 29.03
CA VAL A 201 3.97 7.88 28.73
C VAL A 201 3.22 7.17 27.59
N THR A 202 1.97 6.83 27.83
CA THR A 202 1.07 6.26 26.81
C THR A 202 0.05 7.29 26.34
N PHE A 203 -0.06 7.51 25.04
CA PHE A 203 -1.10 8.37 24.46
C PHE A 203 -1.48 8.02 23.03
N PHE A 204 -2.61 8.56 22.59
CA PHE A 204 -3.17 8.49 21.25
C PHE A 204 -2.98 9.83 20.55
N ALA A 205 -2.51 9.82 19.31
CA ALA A 205 -2.35 11.01 18.49
C ALA A 205 -2.56 10.70 17.01
N GLU A 206 -2.81 11.73 16.21
CA GLU A 206 -2.98 11.60 14.76
C GLU A 206 -1.90 12.42 14.05
N GLY A 207 -1.37 11.92 12.93
CA GLY A 207 -0.38 12.63 12.14
C GLY A 207 0.90 12.97 12.92
N PHE A 208 1.33 14.23 12.85
CA PHE A 208 2.53 14.72 13.55
C PHE A 208 2.28 14.90 15.05
N HIS A 209 3.09 14.25 15.89
CA HIS A 209 2.93 14.23 17.34
C HIS A 209 4.24 14.38 18.13
N ASN A 210 5.15 15.21 17.61
CA ASN A 210 6.35 15.73 18.29
C ASN A 210 7.53 14.74 18.50
N ASP A 211 7.61 13.64 17.75
CA ASP A 211 8.71 12.66 17.86
C ASP A 211 9.37 12.26 16.52
N ASN A 212 9.05 12.99 15.45
CA ASN A 212 9.50 12.76 14.06
C ASN A 212 9.04 11.43 13.42
N THR A 213 8.17 10.67 14.08
CA THR A 213 7.57 9.44 13.56
C THR A 213 6.07 9.66 13.36
N ASN A 214 5.68 10.29 12.24
CA ASN A 214 4.28 10.66 12.03
C ASN A 214 3.40 9.43 11.75
N PHE A 215 2.17 9.46 12.26
CA PHE A 215 1.13 8.52 11.84
C PHE A 215 0.58 8.87 10.45
N ASP A 216 0.17 7.85 9.72
CA ASP A 216 -0.30 7.90 8.34
C ASP A 216 -1.82 7.72 8.21
N GLY A 217 -2.52 7.47 9.33
CA GLY A 217 -3.96 7.33 9.39
C GLY A 217 -4.43 5.89 9.16
N VAL A 218 -5.75 5.74 8.94
CA VAL A 218 -6.43 4.43 8.91
C VAL A 218 -5.77 3.42 7.97
N GLY A 219 -5.45 2.24 8.52
CA GLY A 219 -4.92 1.09 7.81
C GLY A 219 -3.40 1.08 7.68
N GLY A 220 -2.70 2.03 8.30
CA GLY A 220 -1.25 2.18 8.25
C GLY A 220 -0.54 1.73 9.53
N TYR A 221 0.18 2.67 10.15
CA TYR A 221 0.90 2.51 11.40
C TYR A 221 -0.04 2.57 12.60
N LEU A 222 -0.20 1.43 13.27
CA LEU A 222 -1.11 1.34 14.41
C LEU A 222 -0.55 2.04 15.67
N ALA A 223 0.76 1.93 15.86
CA ALA A 223 1.47 2.40 17.04
C ALA A 223 2.99 2.29 16.85
N HIS A 224 3.72 3.03 17.69
CA HIS A 224 5.15 2.83 17.94
C HIS A 224 5.52 3.04 19.40
N ALA A 225 6.70 2.57 19.76
CA ALA A 225 7.27 2.77 21.08
C ALA A 225 8.78 2.98 21.00
N PHE A 226 9.30 3.79 21.90
CA PHE A 226 10.73 4.05 22.02
C PHE A 226 11.40 3.07 22.98
N TYR A 227 12.68 2.78 22.74
CA TYR A 227 13.49 2.01 23.67
C TYR A 227 13.62 2.72 25.03
N PRO A 228 13.89 1.98 26.12
CA PRO A 228 14.09 2.60 27.43
C PRO A 228 15.19 3.67 27.40
N GLY A 229 14.92 4.82 28.02
CA GLY A 229 15.86 5.93 28.01
C GLY A 229 15.33 7.15 28.76
N SER A 230 16.03 8.28 28.61
CA SER A 230 15.57 9.58 29.12
C SER A 230 14.70 10.31 28.09
N GLY A 231 13.91 11.29 28.53
CA GLY A 231 13.01 12.03 27.64
C GLY A 231 11.85 11.14 27.19
N ILE A 232 11.66 10.98 25.88
CA ILE A 232 10.61 10.11 25.31
C ILE A 232 10.98 8.61 25.32
N GLY A 233 12.12 8.26 25.90
CA GLY A 233 12.61 6.88 25.93
C GLY A 233 11.74 5.97 26.78
N GLY A 234 10.96 5.12 26.13
CA GLY A 234 9.97 4.24 26.77
C GLY A 234 8.53 4.58 26.38
N ASP A 235 8.29 5.79 25.89
CA ASP A 235 6.96 6.25 25.53
C ASP A 235 6.35 5.39 24.41
N THR A 236 5.05 5.21 24.49
CA THR A 236 4.26 4.37 23.57
C THR A 236 3.11 5.19 23.01
N HIS A 237 3.10 5.38 21.70
CA HIS A 237 2.13 6.21 21.00
C HIS A 237 1.26 5.33 20.11
N PHE A 238 -0.05 5.58 20.12
CA PHE A 238 -1.04 4.89 19.30
C PHE A 238 -1.63 5.86 18.28
N ASP A 239 -1.92 5.39 17.06
CA ASP A 239 -2.63 6.21 16.09
C ASP A 239 -4.09 6.38 16.52
N GLY A 240 -4.52 7.64 16.69
CA GLY A 240 -5.88 8.00 17.04
C GLY A 240 -6.87 7.80 15.88
N ALA A 241 -6.38 7.75 14.64
CA ALA A 241 -7.20 7.58 13.45
C ALA A 241 -7.72 6.14 13.29
N GLU A 242 -7.06 5.13 13.88
CA GLU A 242 -7.40 3.69 13.86
C GLU A 242 -8.61 3.32 14.71
#